data_AF-A0A7J6AWX2-F1
#
_entry.id   AF-A0A7J6AWX2-F1
#
_cell.length_a   1.000
_cell.length_b   1.000
_cell.length_c   1.000
_cell.angle_alpha   90.00
_cell.angle_beta   90.00
_cell.angle_gamma   90.00
#
_symmetry.space_group_name_H-M   'P 1'
#
loop_
_entity.id
_entity.type
_entity.pdbx_description
1 polymer ?
#
loop_
_entity_poly.entity_id
_entity_poly.type
_entity_poly.pdbx_seq_one_letter_code
_entity_poly.pdbx_strand_id
1 'polypeptide(L)'
;MQCVDLFQEELKTALKTLQEKLKIFKDCKLNWSQTAEHIKIQAQHAERQIKEEFEKLHQVLRDEEAARIAALREEEEQKSQMMKEKIEKLSRDISSLSDTIRGVEKEMRAEDVSFLQNYKATVKRAQCTLQHPEELSVPLIHVAKHLDNLKFRVWEKMQDAVQYIIQ
;
A
#
# COMPACT_ATOMS: atom_id res chain seq x y z
N MET A 1 96.29 7.13 -2.93
CA MET A 1 95.43 7.00 -4.13
C MET A 1 94.39 5.90 -3.97
N GLN A 2 94.78 4.64 -3.71
CA GLN A 2 93.87 3.47 -3.63
C GLN A 2 92.68 3.56 -2.65
N CYS A 3 92.77 4.33 -1.56
CA CYS A 3 91.69 4.45 -0.57
C CYS A 3 90.52 5.32 -1.06
N VAL A 4 90.81 6.37 -1.86
CA VAL A 4 89.79 7.27 -2.41
C VAL A 4 88.95 6.56 -3.47
N ASP A 5 89.60 5.77 -4.33
CA ASP A 5 88.92 5.00 -5.38
C ASP A 5 87.97 3.95 -4.78
N LEU A 6 88.37 3.30 -3.67
CA LEU A 6 87.56 2.31 -2.97
C LEU A 6 86.29 2.93 -2.35
N PHE A 7 86.43 4.06 -1.66
CA PHE A 7 85.27 4.81 -1.14
C PHE A 7 84.38 5.36 -2.27
N GLN A 8 84.95 5.74 -3.42
CA GLN A 8 84.18 6.22 -4.56
C GLN A 8 83.33 5.10 -5.20
N GLU A 9 83.85 3.87 -5.28
CA GLU A 9 83.07 2.71 -5.76
C GLU A 9 81.98 2.28 -4.77
N GLU A 10 82.23 2.36 -3.47
CA GLU A 10 81.20 2.14 -2.43
C GLU A 10 80.06 3.16 -2.56
N LEU A 11 80.39 4.45 -2.73
CA LEU A 11 79.39 5.51 -2.94
C LEU A 11 78.60 5.33 -4.23
N LYS A 12 79.24 4.91 -5.34
CA LYS A 12 78.53 4.61 -6.60
C LYS A 12 77.55 3.45 -6.42
N THR A 13 77.95 2.41 -5.69
CA THR A 13 77.08 1.24 -5.41
C THR A 13 75.88 1.66 -4.57
N ALA A 14 76.11 2.42 -3.49
CA ALA A 14 75.05 2.96 -2.64
C ALA A 14 74.09 3.87 -3.43
N LEU A 15 74.63 4.73 -4.30
CA LEU A 15 73.84 5.60 -5.17
C LEU A 15 72.92 4.79 -6.10
N LYS A 16 73.43 3.71 -6.71
CA LYS A 16 72.62 2.84 -7.57
C LYS A 16 71.48 2.18 -6.79
N THR A 17 71.74 1.68 -5.58
CA THR A 17 70.69 1.14 -4.70
C THR A 17 69.64 2.18 -4.33
N LEU A 18 70.04 3.43 -4.07
CA LEU A 18 69.10 4.53 -3.80
C LEU A 18 68.23 4.87 -5.02
N GLN A 19 68.80 4.86 -6.22
CA GLN A 19 68.06 5.08 -7.47
C GLN A 19 67.03 3.97 -7.74
N GLU A 20 67.38 2.71 -7.49
CA GLU A 20 66.45 1.57 -7.61
C GLU A 20 65.29 1.67 -6.59
N LYS A 21 65.60 2.00 -5.32
CA LYS A 21 64.57 2.25 -4.30
C LYS A 21 63.64 3.40 -4.69
N LEU A 22 64.18 4.49 -5.24
CA LEU A 22 63.38 5.62 -5.71
C LEU A 22 62.41 5.20 -6.82
N LYS A 23 62.82 4.34 -7.75
CA LYS A 23 61.93 3.79 -8.79
C LYS A 23 60.79 2.99 -8.17
N ILE A 24 61.11 2.07 -7.25
CA ILE A 24 60.10 1.27 -6.52
C ILE A 24 59.11 2.18 -5.80
N PHE A 25 59.59 3.23 -5.10
CA PHE A 25 58.70 4.16 -4.39
C PHE A 25 57.77 4.93 -5.33
N LYS A 26 58.23 5.31 -6.52
CA LYS A 26 57.38 5.95 -7.53
C LYS A 26 56.32 4.99 -8.06
N ASP A 27 56.69 3.75 -8.34
CA ASP A 27 55.77 2.73 -8.84
C ASP A 27 54.72 2.37 -7.77
N CYS A 28 55.13 2.18 -6.51
CA CYS A 28 54.23 1.97 -5.38
C CYS A 28 53.27 3.16 -5.20
N LYS A 29 53.76 4.39 -5.25
CA LYS A 29 52.92 5.59 -5.13
C LYS A 29 51.85 5.65 -6.22
N LEU A 30 52.21 5.34 -7.47
CA LEU A 30 51.26 5.30 -8.58
C LEU A 30 50.19 4.23 -8.34
N ASN A 31 50.58 3.01 -8.00
CA ASN A 31 49.65 1.90 -7.74
C ASN A 31 48.70 2.25 -6.59
N TRP A 32 49.20 2.78 -5.47
CA TRP A 32 48.36 3.18 -4.33
C TRP A 32 47.40 4.30 -4.69
N SER A 33 47.81 5.27 -5.51
CA SER A 33 46.92 6.34 -5.98
C SER A 33 45.77 5.79 -6.85
N GLN A 34 46.05 4.80 -7.70
CA GLN A 34 45.03 4.12 -8.49
C GLN A 34 44.09 3.31 -7.59
N THR A 35 44.62 2.56 -6.63
CA THR A 35 43.81 1.81 -5.66
C THR A 35 42.88 2.73 -4.87
N ALA A 36 43.35 3.91 -4.43
CA ALA A 36 42.53 4.88 -3.72
C ALA A 36 41.35 5.38 -4.57
N GLU A 37 41.57 5.64 -5.87
CA GLU A 37 40.47 6.04 -6.77
C GLU A 37 39.49 4.89 -7.01
N HIS A 38 39.99 3.67 -7.18
CA HIS A 38 39.13 2.48 -7.30
C HIS A 38 38.25 2.26 -6.06
N ILE A 39 38.79 2.44 -4.86
CA ILE A 39 38.01 2.35 -3.61
C ILE A 39 36.85 3.35 -3.62
N LYS A 40 37.11 4.58 -4.05
CA LYS A 40 36.09 5.62 -4.14
C LYS A 40 34.98 5.26 -5.14
N ILE A 41 35.36 4.76 -6.33
CA ILE A 41 34.41 4.32 -7.35
C ILE A 41 33.58 3.14 -6.84
N GLN A 42 34.20 2.15 -6.19
CA GLN A 42 33.49 1.01 -5.62
C GLN A 42 32.50 1.44 -4.53
N ALA A 43 32.90 2.36 -3.65
CA ALA A 43 32.02 2.88 -2.61
C ALA A 43 30.78 3.58 -3.22
N GLN A 44 30.97 4.41 -4.24
CA GLN A 44 29.87 5.07 -4.95
C GLN A 44 28.95 4.08 -5.66
N HIS A 45 29.52 3.02 -6.24
CA HIS A 45 28.74 1.96 -6.88
C HIS A 45 27.89 1.19 -5.87
N ALA A 46 28.49 0.78 -4.74
CA ALA A 46 27.78 0.10 -3.67
C ALA A 46 26.67 0.98 -3.08
N GLU A 47 26.92 2.28 -2.88
CA GLU A 47 25.91 3.23 -2.43
C GLU A 47 24.70 3.28 -3.37
N ARG A 48 24.94 3.28 -4.69
CA ARG A 48 23.87 3.25 -5.69
C ARG A 48 23.07 1.95 -5.63
N GLN A 49 23.74 0.80 -5.54
CA GLN A 49 23.06 -0.50 -5.44
C GLN A 49 22.21 -0.59 -4.17
N ILE A 50 22.73 -0.12 -3.03
CA ILE A 50 21.95 -0.06 -1.78
C ILE A 50 20.68 0.76 -1.99
N LYS A 51 20.78 1.94 -2.61
CA LYS A 51 19.61 2.79 -2.91
C LYS A 51 18.61 2.11 -3.83
N GLU A 52 19.07 1.40 -4.86
CA GLU A 52 18.21 0.66 -5.78
C GLU A 52 17.44 -0.46 -5.08
N GLU A 53 18.09 -1.22 -4.19
CA GLU A 53 17.42 -2.27 -3.40
C GLU A 53 16.37 -1.70 -2.44
N PHE A 54 16.66 -0.59 -1.76
CA PHE A 54 15.67 0.08 -0.92
C PHE A 54 14.48 0.62 -1.71
N GLU A 55 14.70 1.11 -2.93
CA GLU A 55 13.58 1.58 -3.77
C GLU A 55 12.65 0.42 -4.18
N LYS A 56 13.20 -0.77 -4.45
CA LYS A 56 12.37 -1.98 -4.69
C LYS A 56 11.51 -2.32 -3.47
N LEU A 57 12.08 -2.26 -2.26
CA LEU A 57 11.32 -2.50 -1.03
C LEU A 57 10.24 -1.43 -0.80
N HIS A 58 10.54 -0.16 -1.07
CA HIS A 58 9.54 0.91 -1.03
C HIS A 58 8.41 0.70 -2.04
N GLN A 59 8.73 0.19 -3.24
CA GLN A 59 7.70 -0.15 -4.22
C GLN A 59 6.75 -1.24 -3.69
N VAL A 60 7.28 -2.32 -3.11
CA VAL A 60 6.47 -3.39 -2.49
C VAL A 60 5.54 -2.83 -1.42
N LEU A 61 6.04 -1.92 -0.57
CA LEU A 61 5.24 -1.27 0.47
C LEU A 61 4.09 -0.45 -0.12
N ARG A 62 4.37 0.41 -1.11
CA ARG A 62 3.37 1.23 -1.78
C ARG A 62 2.30 0.37 -2.46
N ASP A 63 2.71 -0.71 -3.12
CA ASP A 63 1.80 -1.59 -3.84
C ASP A 63 0.87 -2.37 -2.90
N GLU A 64 1.39 -2.90 -1.78
CA GLU A 64 0.56 -3.58 -0.78
C GLU A 64 -0.37 -2.60 -0.05
N GLU A 65 0.11 -1.40 0.30
CA GLU A 65 -0.74 -0.35 0.88
C GLU A 65 -1.89 0.01 -0.06
N ALA A 66 -1.60 0.28 -1.34
CA ALA A 66 -2.59 0.60 -2.35
C ALA A 66 -3.61 -0.53 -2.53
N ALA A 67 -3.15 -1.79 -2.62
CA ALA A 67 -4.02 -2.95 -2.76
C ALA A 67 -4.97 -3.12 -1.55
N ARG A 68 -4.48 -2.89 -0.33
CA ARG A 68 -5.28 -2.99 0.89
C ARG A 68 -6.31 -1.88 1.00
N ILE A 69 -5.94 -0.65 0.65
CA ILE A 69 -6.88 0.48 0.62
C ILE A 69 -7.96 0.23 -0.45
N ALA A 70 -7.58 -0.27 -1.63
CA ALA A 70 -8.55 -0.60 -2.69
C ALA A 70 -9.57 -1.64 -2.24
N ALA A 71 -9.12 -2.73 -1.60
CA ALA A 71 -10.03 -3.76 -1.06
C ALA A 71 -10.96 -3.22 0.04
N LEU A 72 -10.49 -2.28 0.87
CA LEU A 72 -11.31 -1.58 1.86
C LEU A 72 -12.38 -0.70 1.19
N ARG A 73 -12.01 0.05 0.15
CA ARG A 73 -12.94 0.92 -0.60
C ARG A 73 -14.00 0.12 -1.34
N GLU A 74 -13.64 -1.03 -1.91
CA GLU A 74 -14.61 -1.93 -2.53
C GLU A 74 -15.65 -2.43 -1.51
N GLU A 75 -15.21 -2.82 -0.32
CA GLU A 75 -16.12 -3.25 0.75
C GLU A 75 -17.03 -2.11 1.23
N GLU A 76 -16.49 -0.89 1.38
CA GLU A 76 -17.25 0.31 1.71
C GLU A 76 -18.34 0.57 0.66
N GLU A 77 -17.98 0.57 -0.62
CA GLU A 77 -18.91 0.85 -1.71
C GLU A 77 -20.05 -0.19 -1.76
N GLN A 78 -19.71 -1.48 -1.69
CA GLN A 78 -20.70 -2.56 -1.69
C GLN A 78 -21.70 -2.42 -0.54
N LYS A 79 -21.22 -2.14 0.68
CA LYS A 79 -22.07 -2.00 1.87
C LYS A 79 -22.89 -0.72 1.85
N SER A 80 -22.31 0.39 1.38
CA SER A 80 -23.00 1.67 1.22
C SER A 80 -24.14 1.57 0.20
N GLN A 81 -23.87 0.97 -0.96
CA GLN A 81 -24.86 0.78 -2.01
C GLN A 81 -26.01 -0.12 -1.56
N MET A 82 -25.70 -1.24 -0.87
CA MET A 82 -26.73 -2.09 -0.28
C MET A 82 -27.61 -1.32 0.72
N MET A 83 -27.03 -0.46 1.56
CA MET A 83 -27.80 0.36 2.50
C MET A 83 -28.68 1.40 1.80
N LYS A 84 -28.17 2.02 0.73
CA LYS A 84 -28.93 2.96 -0.10
C LYS A 84 -30.18 2.30 -0.67
N GLU A 85 -30.04 1.10 -1.25
CA GLU A 85 -31.18 0.34 -1.80
C GLU A 85 -32.22 -0.03 -0.73
N LYS A 86 -31.77 -0.42 0.47
CA LYS A 86 -32.67 -0.69 1.60
C LYS A 86 -33.43 0.57 2.03
N ILE A 87 -32.75 1.72 2.10
CA ILE A 87 -33.37 3.01 2.45
C ILE A 87 -34.38 3.42 1.38
N GLU A 88 -34.04 3.29 0.10
CA GLU A 88 -34.94 3.62 -1.01
C GLU A 88 -36.19 2.72 -1.01
N LYS A 89 -36.02 1.41 -0.77
CA LYS A 89 -37.16 0.49 -0.61
C LYS A 89 -38.04 0.90 0.56
N LEU A 90 -37.45 1.13 1.73
CA LEU A 90 -38.19 1.53 2.93
C LEU A 90 -38.92 2.87 2.71
N SER A 91 -38.30 3.82 2.01
CA SER A 91 -38.92 5.11 1.68
C SER A 91 -40.15 4.95 0.80
N ARG A 92 -40.13 4.00 -0.16
CA ARG A 92 -41.30 3.64 -0.99
C ARG A 92 -42.39 2.99 -0.17
N ASP A 93 -42.02 2.06 0.73
CA ASP A 93 -42.98 1.37 1.59
C ASP A 93 -43.65 2.35 2.57
N ILE A 94 -42.88 3.28 3.16
CA ILE A 94 -43.40 4.38 4.01
C ILE A 94 -44.38 5.25 3.22
N SER A 95 -44.04 5.63 1.98
CA SER A 95 -44.90 6.47 1.14
C SER A 95 -46.21 5.76 0.79
N SER A 96 -46.14 4.49 0.38
CA SER A 96 -47.31 3.66 0.07
C SER A 96 -48.23 3.46 1.28
N LEU A 97 -47.65 3.22 2.46
CA LEU A 97 -48.40 3.08 3.70
C LEU A 97 -49.04 4.41 4.12
N SER A 98 -48.32 5.52 3.99
CA SER A 98 -48.83 6.87 4.28
C SER A 98 -50.01 7.24 3.39
N ASP A 99 -49.94 6.90 2.10
CA ASP A 99 -51.03 7.11 1.15
C ASP A 99 -52.25 6.25 1.47
N THR A 100 -52.01 5.00 1.89
CA THR A 100 -53.07 4.08 2.34
C THR A 100 -53.78 4.62 3.58
N ILE A 101 -53.03 5.04 4.60
CA ILE A 101 -53.55 5.64 5.83
C ILE A 101 -54.39 6.86 5.49
N ARG A 102 -53.85 7.80 4.71
CA ARG A 102 -54.56 9.02 4.28
C ARG A 102 -55.86 8.70 3.53
N GLY A 103 -55.84 7.68 2.67
CA GLY A 103 -57.03 7.22 1.95
C GLY A 103 -58.11 6.66 2.88
N VAL A 104 -57.72 5.87 3.88
CA VAL A 104 -58.64 5.32 4.90
C VAL A 104 -59.20 6.43 5.78
N GLU A 105 -58.35 7.33 6.28
CA GLU A 105 -58.76 8.48 7.12
C GLU A 105 -59.73 9.40 6.38
N LYS A 106 -59.53 9.63 5.08
CA LYS A 106 -60.43 10.45 4.27
C LYS A 106 -61.81 9.80 4.14
N GLU A 107 -61.87 8.48 3.89
CA GLU A 107 -63.15 7.77 3.78
C GLU A 107 -63.90 7.76 5.13
N MET A 108 -63.19 7.62 6.25
CA MET A 108 -63.78 7.69 7.59
C MET A 108 -64.43 9.04 7.92
N ARG A 109 -64.10 10.09 7.17
CA ARG A 109 -64.70 11.43 7.31
C ARG A 109 -65.83 11.72 6.30
N ALA A 110 -66.15 10.76 5.43
CA ALA A 110 -67.18 10.92 4.41
C ALA A 110 -68.60 10.87 4.99
N GLU A 111 -69.59 11.40 4.27
CA GLU A 111 -71.01 11.35 4.66
C GLU A 111 -71.53 9.91 4.70
N ASP A 112 -72.52 9.62 5.57
CA ASP A 112 -72.99 8.26 5.91
C ASP A 112 -73.31 7.38 4.68
N VAL A 113 -74.03 7.91 3.69
CA VAL A 113 -74.41 7.14 2.48
C VAL A 113 -73.17 6.77 1.66
N SER A 114 -72.23 7.70 1.49
CA SER A 114 -70.98 7.48 0.75
C SER A 114 -70.03 6.53 1.48
N PHE A 115 -69.93 6.66 2.80
CA PHE A 115 -69.13 5.78 3.65
C PHE A 115 -69.62 4.33 3.57
N LEU A 116 -70.93 4.11 3.69
CA LEU A 116 -71.52 2.76 3.62
C LEU A 116 -71.30 2.11 2.25
N GLN A 117 -71.39 2.87 1.16
CA GLN A 117 -71.12 2.37 -0.19
C GLN A 117 -69.67 1.91 -0.37
N ASN A 118 -68.71 2.64 0.19
CA ASN A 118 -67.28 2.38 0.02
C ASN A 118 -66.65 1.53 1.13
N TYR A 119 -67.36 1.27 2.23
CA TYR A 119 -66.86 0.59 3.42
C TYR A 119 -66.08 -0.68 3.10
N LYS A 120 -66.66 -1.58 2.29
CA LYS A 120 -66.03 -2.86 1.93
C LYS A 120 -64.72 -2.69 1.16
N ALA A 121 -64.63 -1.67 0.30
CA ALA A 121 -63.41 -1.36 -0.44
C ALA A 121 -62.33 -0.77 0.49
N THR A 122 -62.73 0.09 1.43
CA THR A 122 -61.82 0.70 2.40
C THR A 122 -61.27 -0.32 3.39
N VAL A 123 -62.08 -1.27 3.88
CA VAL A 123 -61.60 -2.38 4.72
C VAL A 123 -60.55 -3.22 3.99
N LYS A 124 -60.78 -3.55 2.70
CA LYS A 124 -59.78 -4.27 1.89
C LYS A 124 -58.49 -3.48 1.73
N ARG A 125 -58.57 -2.15 1.55
CA ARG A 125 -57.39 -1.28 1.44
C ARG A 125 -56.62 -1.19 2.76
N ALA A 126 -57.33 -1.15 3.88
CA ALA A 126 -56.75 -1.11 5.22
C ALA A 126 -56.05 -2.41 5.63
N GLN A 127 -56.39 -3.54 5.00
CA GLN A 127 -55.68 -4.83 5.14
C GLN A 127 -54.34 -4.80 4.37
N CYS A 128 -53.49 -3.84 4.69
CA CYS A 128 -52.18 -3.67 4.09
C CYS A 128 -51.32 -4.92 4.33
N THR A 129 -50.77 -5.50 3.26
CA THR A 129 -49.94 -6.71 3.29
C THR A 129 -48.44 -6.41 3.18
N LEU A 130 -48.03 -5.16 3.43
CA LEU A 130 -46.61 -4.79 3.38
C LEU A 130 -45.82 -5.63 4.40
N GLN A 131 -44.71 -6.19 3.93
CA GLN A 131 -43.82 -6.95 4.80
C GLN A 131 -43.13 -6.01 5.79
N HIS A 132 -42.90 -6.49 7.01
CA HIS A 132 -42.13 -5.75 7.98
C HIS A 132 -40.68 -5.62 7.49
N PRO A 133 -40.03 -4.47 7.67
CA PRO A 133 -38.61 -4.34 7.39
C PRO A 133 -37.83 -5.36 8.23
N GLU A 134 -36.95 -6.12 7.58
CA GLU A 134 -36.05 -7.03 8.30
C GLU A 134 -35.04 -6.22 9.12
N GLU A 135 -35.03 -6.41 10.44
CA GLU A 135 -33.96 -5.98 11.35
C GLU A 135 -32.72 -6.89 11.18
N LEU A 136 -32.16 -6.95 9.98
CA LEU A 136 -30.88 -7.62 9.79
C LEU A 136 -29.75 -6.69 10.24
N SER A 137 -28.86 -7.25 11.06
CA SER A 137 -27.56 -6.65 11.44
C SER A 137 -26.94 -5.94 10.23
N VAL A 138 -26.80 -4.62 10.32
CA VAL A 138 -26.12 -3.82 9.31
C VAL A 138 -24.67 -4.30 9.22
N PRO A 139 -24.21 -4.87 8.09
CA PRO A 139 -22.87 -5.38 8.00
C PRO A 139 -21.92 -4.19 7.89
N LEU A 140 -21.37 -3.75 9.03
CA LEU A 140 -20.32 -2.73 9.10
C LEU A 140 -19.01 -3.23 8.49
N ILE A 141 -18.08 -2.32 8.22
CA ILE A 141 -16.75 -2.65 7.70
C ILE A 141 -16.06 -3.70 8.57
N HIS A 142 -15.53 -4.75 7.94
CA HIS A 142 -14.78 -5.81 8.59
C HIS A 142 -13.31 -5.39 8.75
N VAL A 143 -13.07 -4.41 9.64
CA VAL A 143 -11.74 -3.79 9.85
C VAL A 143 -10.64 -4.83 10.06
N ALA A 144 -10.90 -5.88 10.84
CA ALA A 144 -9.95 -6.96 11.08
C ALA A 144 -9.50 -7.65 9.79
N LYS A 145 -10.35 -7.81 8.77
CA LYS A 145 -9.98 -8.48 7.50
C LYS A 145 -8.92 -7.67 6.74
N HIS A 146 -8.98 -6.35 6.87
CA HIS A 146 -8.07 -5.43 6.18
C HIS A 146 -6.75 -5.25 6.91
N LEU A 147 -6.75 -5.35 8.23
CA LEU A 147 -5.54 -5.18 9.07
C LEU A 147 -4.87 -6.50 9.46
N ASP A 148 -5.60 -7.60 9.44
CA ASP A 148 -5.08 -8.90 9.84
C ASP A 148 -4.00 -9.38 8.88
N ASN A 149 -2.94 -9.94 9.47
CA ASN A 149 -1.74 -10.41 8.79
C ASN A 149 -1.08 -9.38 7.84
N LEU A 150 -1.35 -8.08 8.00
CA LEU A 150 -0.83 -7.04 7.11
C LEU A 150 0.70 -7.05 7.05
N LYS A 151 1.35 -6.99 8.22
CA LYS A 151 2.82 -6.99 8.32
C LYS A 151 3.44 -8.28 7.77
N PHE A 152 2.78 -9.41 7.99
CA PHE A 152 3.24 -10.71 7.50
C PHE A 152 3.19 -10.80 5.96
N ARG A 153 2.08 -10.36 5.34
CA ARG A 153 1.97 -10.32 3.87
C ARG A 153 2.96 -9.37 3.22
N VAL A 154 3.18 -8.20 3.83
CA VAL A 154 4.21 -7.27 3.35
C VAL A 154 5.57 -7.95 3.36
N TRP A 155 5.92 -8.62 4.46
CA TRP A 155 7.18 -9.35 4.57
C TRP A 155 7.32 -10.49 3.55
N GLU A 156 6.25 -11.26 3.33
CA GLU A 156 6.22 -12.35 2.33
C GLU A 156 6.49 -11.81 0.92
N LYS A 157 5.83 -10.70 0.53
CA LYS A 157 6.08 -10.02 -0.75
C LYS A 157 7.48 -9.42 -0.85
N MET A 158 8.02 -8.92 0.25
CA MET A 158 9.41 -8.44 0.29
C MET A 158 10.39 -9.57 0.03
N GLN A 159 10.13 -10.77 0.57
CA GLN A 159 10.97 -11.94 0.34
C GLN A 159 11.02 -12.31 -1.15
N ASP A 160 9.88 -12.29 -1.84
CA ASP A 160 9.81 -12.59 -3.29
C ASP A 160 10.55 -11.55 -4.15
N ALA A 161 10.62 -10.29 -3.68
CA ALA A 161 11.31 -9.20 -4.39
C ALA A 161 12.84 -9.24 -4.23
N VAL A 162 13.36 -9.96 -3.23
CA VAL A 162 14.81 -10.11 -3.01
C VAL A 162 15.31 -11.28 -3.85
N GLN A 163 15.87 -10.98 -5.03
CA GLN A 163 16.66 -11.97 -5.75
C GLN A 163 17.90 -12.32 -4.93
N TYR A 164 18.10 -13.60 -4.65
CA TYR A 164 19.33 -14.11 -4.03
C TYR A 164 20.51 -13.90 -5.00
N ILE A 165 21.28 -12.82 -4.80
CA ILE A 165 22.54 -12.65 -5.51
C ILE A 165 23.56 -13.54 -4.80
N ILE A 166 23.81 -14.72 -5.37
CA ILE A 166 25.03 -15.49 -5.05
C ILE A 166 26.19 -14.74 -5.73
N GLN A 167 27.08 -14.16 -4.93
CA GLN A 167 28.39 -13.67 -5.39
C GLN A 167 29.44 -14.77 -5.27
#